data_AF-A0A7X7FUZ1-F1
#
_entry.id   AF-A0A7X7FUZ1-F1
#
_cell.length_a   1.000
_cell.length_b   1.000
_cell.length_c   1.000
_cell.angle_alpha   90.00
_cell.angle_beta   90.00
_cell.angle_gamma   90.00
#
_symmetry.space_group_name_H-M   'P 1'
#
loop_
_entity.id
_entity.type
_entity.pdbx_description
1 polymer ?
#
loop_
_entity_poly.entity_id
_entity_poly.type
_entity_poly.pdbx_seq_one_letter_code
_entity_poly.pdbx_strand_id
1 'polypeptide(L)'
;YIENGELLHTLDRKKGKGNFYLKPNGVFYIDKQKRPHICQTTEFRYNKHIAYATQSGPMLVIDGKIHPAFKQNSTNLNIRNGVGLLPDTNLLFVISKEAVNFYDFATFFLEKGCENALFLDGMLSEMYLPEKNWIQLDTNFGVMIAVTKAVLN
;
A
#
# COMPACT_ATOMS: atom_id res chain seq x y z
N TYR A 1 -1.53 -12.98 -2.86
CA TYR A 1 -1.11 -12.37 -4.14
C TYR A 1 -1.97 -12.91 -5.26
N ILE A 2 -2.48 -12.03 -6.11
CA ILE A 2 -3.22 -12.35 -7.33
C ILE A 2 -2.52 -11.65 -8.48
N GLU A 3 -2.37 -12.34 -9.60
CA GLU A 3 -1.76 -11.83 -10.82
C GLU A 3 -2.59 -12.28 -12.03
N ASN A 4 -2.97 -11.34 -12.90
CA ASN A 4 -3.83 -11.62 -14.07
C ASN A 4 -5.12 -12.40 -13.75
N GLY A 5 -5.65 -12.25 -12.53
CA GLY A 5 -6.84 -12.94 -12.02
C GLY A 5 -6.61 -14.33 -11.45
N GLU A 6 -5.38 -14.83 -11.52
CA GLU A 6 -4.98 -16.11 -10.93
C GLU A 6 -4.50 -15.92 -9.49
N LEU A 7 -5.00 -16.77 -8.59
CA LEU A 7 -4.62 -16.74 -7.18
C LEU A 7 -3.31 -17.51 -6.99
N LEU A 8 -2.20 -16.77 -6.82
CA LEU A 8 -0.87 -17.36 -6.62
C LEU A 8 -0.56 -17.62 -5.14
N HIS A 9 -1.02 -16.73 -4.25
CA HIS A 9 -0.82 -16.88 -2.81
C HIS A 9 -2.09 -16.49 -2.04
N THR A 10 -2.55 -17.39 -1.17
CA THR A 10 -3.68 -17.13 -0.26
C THR A 10 -3.35 -16.06 0.77
N LEU A 11 -4.37 -15.42 1.35
CA LEU A 11 -4.17 -14.47 2.45
C LEU A 11 -3.49 -15.11 3.65
N ASP A 12 -2.54 -14.39 4.25
CA ASP A 12 -2.00 -14.71 5.56
C ASP A 12 -2.84 -14.03 6.66
N ARG A 13 -3.47 -14.87 7.48
CA ARG A 13 -4.30 -14.45 8.62
C ARG A 13 -3.70 -14.84 9.97
N LYS A 14 -2.46 -15.34 9.98
CA LYS A 14 -1.77 -15.75 11.19
C LYS A 14 -1.43 -14.54 12.06
N LYS A 15 -1.12 -14.82 13.32
CA LYS A 15 -0.45 -13.87 14.21
C LYS A 15 1.06 -13.99 14.00
N GLY A 16 1.75 -12.86 14.03
CA GLY A 16 3.19 -12.80 13.81
C GLY A 16 3.78 -11.50 14.34
N LYS A 17 5.06 -11.26 14.03
CA LYS A 17 5.81 -10.07 14.43
C LYS A 17 6.14 -9.20 13.22
N GLY A 18 6.27 -7.89 13.43
CA GLY A 18 6.61 -6.93 12.38
C GLY A 18 5.38 -6.30 11.72
N ASN A 19 5.63 -5.32 10.85
CA ASN A 19 4.62 -4.43 10.27
C ASN A 19 3.47 -5.19 9.59
N PHE A 20 3.80 -6.23 8.82
CA PHE A 20 2.82 -7.04 8.09
C PHE A 20 1.72 -7.62 9.00
N TYR A 21 2.07 -8.00 10.24
CA TYR A 21 1.15 -8.60 11.20
C TYR A 21 0.48 -7.58 12.14
N LEU A 22 0.80 -6.30 12.04
CA LEU A 22 0.15 -5.24 12.80
C LEU A 22 -1.26 -5.00 12.25
N LYS A 23 -2.28 -5.36 13.03
CA LYS A 23 -3.69 -5.31 12.62
C LYS A 23 -4.36 -3.97 13.02
N PRO A 24 -5.29 -3.44 12.20
CA PRO A 24 -5.70 -3.96 10.89
C PRO A 24 -4.61 -3.84 9.82
N ASN A 25 -4.45 -4.92 9.05
CA ASN A 25 -3.64 -4.96 7.83
C ASN A 25 -4.58 -5.14 6.63
N GLY A 26 -4.10 -4.92 5.42
CA GLY A 26 -4.99 -4.71 4.27
C GLY A 26 -4.56 -5.37 2.99
N VAL A 27 -5.41 -5.22 1.98
CA VAL A 27 -5.18 -5.66 0.62
C VAL A 27 -5.38 -4.47 -0.30
N PHE A 28 -4.36 -4.16 -1.11
CA PHE A 28 -4.50 -3.30 -2.27
C PHE A 28 -4.75 -4.18 -3.49
N TYR A 29 -5.80 -3.89 -4.26
CA TYR A 29 -6.12 -4.64 -5.46
C TYR A 29 -6.70 -3.77 -6.56
N ILE A 30 -6.58 -4.25 -7.79
CA ILE A 30 -7.14 -3.64 -9.00
C ILE A 30 -8.05 -4.68 -9.65
N ASP A 31 -9.27 -4.27 -10.01
CA ASP A 31 -10.19 -5.15 -10.74
C ASP A 31 -9.93 -5.16 -12.25
N LYS A 32 -10.63 -6.04 -12.98
CA LYS A 32 -10.53 -6.16 -14.44
C LYS A 32 -11.01 -4.91 -15.19
N GLN A 33 -11.75 -4.02 -14.54
CA GLN A 33 -12.12 -2.71 -15.07
C GLN A 33 -11.07 -1.63 -14.74
N LYS A 34 -9.90 -2.03 -14.20
CA LYS A 34 -8.81 -1.16 -13.76
C LYS A 34 -9.18 -0.21 -12.61
N ARG A 35 -10.24 -0.53 -11.85
CA ARG A 35 -10.60 0.27 -10.66
C ARG A 35 -9.77 -0.18 -9.47
N PRO A 36 -9.12 0.75 -8.76
CA PRO A 36 -8.34 0.44 -7.58
C PRO A 36 -9.21 0.32 -6.32
N HIS A 37 -8.77 -0.51 -5.38
CA HIS A 37 -9.45 -0.74 -4.12
C HIS A 37 -8.42 -0.99 -3.01
N ILE A 38 -8.72 -0.51 -1.81
CA ILE A 38 -7.97 -0.81 -0.58
C ILE A 38 -8.99 -1.21 0.49
N CYS A 39 -8.80 -2.36 1.12
CA CYS A 39 -9.71 -2.85 2.17
C CYS A 39 -8.95 -3.62 3.27
N GLN A 40 -9.63 -3.90 4.39
CA GLN A 40 -9.06 -4.75 5.43
C GLN A 40 -8.91 -6.19 4.93
N THR A 41 -7.88 -6.90 5.42
CA THR A 41 -7.66 -8.33 5.11
C THR A 41 -8.88 -9.19 5.48
N THR A 42 -9.64 -8.80 6.51
CA THR A 42 -10.86 -9.48 6.98
C THR A 42 -12.04 -9.33 6.03
N GLU A 43 -12.08 -8.27 5.23
CA GLU A 43 -13.14 -7.94 4.28
C GLU A 43 -12.85 -8.49 2.89
N PHE A 44 -11.58 -8.62 2.54
CA PHE A 44 -11.17 -9.11 1.23
C PHE A 44 -11.70 -10.52 0.94
N ARG A 45 -12.32 -10.69 -0.23
CA ARG A 45 -12.75 -11.98 -0.78
C ARG A 45 -12.27 -12.09 -2.21
N TYR A 46 -11.52 -13.15 -2.49
CA TYR A 46 -11.11 -13.46 -3.86
C TYR A 46 -12.35 -13.70 -4.73
N ASN A 47 -12.33 -13.15 -5.93
CA ASN A 47 -13.22 -13.49 -7.01
C ASN A 47 -12.52 -13.27 -8.36
N LYS A 48 -13.08 -13.85 -9.44
CA LYS A 48 -12.49 -13.80 -10.79
C LYS A 48 -12.49 -12.41 -11.45
N HIS A 49 -13.07 -11.39 -10.84
CA HIS A 49 -13.08 -10.01 -11.35
C HIS A 49 -11.86 -9.21 -10.87
N ILE A 50 -11.11 -9.72 -9.89
CA ILE A 50 -9.87 -9.10 -9.43
C ILE A 50 -8.78 -9.44 -10.46
N ALA A 51 -8.03 -8.43 -10.92
CA ALA A 51 -6.92 -8.63 -11.85
C ALA A 51 -5.59 -8.79 -11.09
N TYR A 52 -5.34 -7.92 -10.11
CA TYR A 52 -4.12 -7.94 -9.30
C TYR A 52 -4.45 -7.66 -7.85
N ALA A 53 -3.76 -8.31 -6.91
CA ALA A 53 -3.89 -8.01 -5.49
C ALA A 53 -2.63 -8.33 -4.71
N THR A 54 -2.23 -7.42 -3.82
CA THR A 54 -1.19 -7.66 -2.84
C THR A 54 -1.71 -7.40 -1.43
N GLN A 55 -1.39 -8.30 -0.51
CA GLN A 55 -1.67 -8.12 0.91
C GLN A 55 -0.44 -7.47 1.54
N SER A 56 -0.65 -6.44 2.36
CA SER A 56 0.42 -5.84 3.15
C SER A 56 -0.11 -5.28 4.47
N GLY A 57 0.74 -4.65 5.25
CA GLY A 57 0.35 -4.08 6.53
C GLY A 57 1.44 -3.31 7.24
N PRO A 58 1.06 -2.36 8.11
CA PRO A 58 -0.32 -2.07 8.56
C PRO A 58 -1.15 -1.26 7.55
N MET A 59 -2.49 -1.25 7.70
CA MET A 59 -3.28 -0.17 7.13
C MET A 59 -2.91 1.15 7.81
N LEU A 60 -2.80 2.23 7.04
CA LEU A 60 -2.42 3.56 7.52
C LEU A 60 -3.66 4.38 7.92
N VAL A 61 -4.64 4.40 7.03
CA VAL A 61 -5.94 5.04 7.22
C VAL A 61 -7.03 4.01 6.93
N ILE A 62 -8.04 3.95 7.78
CA ILE A 62 -9.19 3.05 7.68
C ILE A 62 -10.45 3.90 7.85
N ASP A 63 -11.30 3.97 6.83
CA ASP A 63 -12.54 4.74 6.83
C ASP A 63 -12.34 6.18 7.33
N GLY A 64 -11.31 6.85 6.82
CA GLY A 64 -10.95 8.22 7.18
C GLY A 64 -10.36 8.39 8.59
N LYS A 65 -9.90 7.30 9.23
CA LYS A 65 -9.29 7.35 10.57
C LYS A 65 -7.88 6.75 10.57
N ILE A 66 -6.97 7.38 11.30
CA ILE A 66 -5.61 6.85 11.51
C ILE A 66 -5.70 5.50 12.24
N HIS A 67 -4.84 4.57 11.84
CA HIS A 67 -4.70 3.27 12.47
C HIS A 67 -4.52 3.38 14.01
N PRO A 68 -5.29 2.62 14.81
CA PRO A 68 -5.38 2.85 16.26
C PRO A 68 -4.11 2.50 17.05
N ALA A 69 -3.23 1.65 16.51
CA ALA A 69 -1.97 1.30 17.15
C ALA A 69 -0.88 2.37 16.96
N PHE A 70 -1.09 3.37 16.10
CA PHE A 70 -0.08 4.39 15.85
C PHE A 70 -0.06 5.43 16.95
N LYS A 71 1.14 5.71 17.45
CA LYS A 71 1.38 6.68 18.50
C LYS A 71 1.98 7.93 17.90
N GLN A 72 1.39 9.06 18.21
CA GLN A 72 2.02 10.36 17.96
C GLN A 72 3.38 10.41 18.66
N ASN A 73 4.38 11.02 18.02
CA ASN A 73 5.75 11.15 18.52
C ASN A 73 6.47 9.80 18.77
N SER A 74 6.08 8.73 18.07
CA SER A 74 6.81 7.45 18.14
C SER A 74 8.26 7.61 17.66
N THR A 75 9.19 7.00 18.38
CA THR A 75 10.63 6.99 18.03
C THR A 75 10.97 5.95 16.96
N ASN A 76 10.00 5.17 16.48
CA ASN A 76 10.20 4.23 15.36
C ASN A 76 10.18 4.99 14.02
N LEU A 77 11.34 5.50 13.63
CA LEU A 77 11.54 6.25 12.40
C LEU A 77 12.14 5.35 11.32
N ASN A 78 11.52 5.31 10.15
CA ASN A 78 11.98 4.55 8.99
C ASN A 78 11.63 5.29 7.70
N ILE A 79 12.29 4.95 6.59
CA ILE A 79 11.75 5.25 5.27
C ILE A 79 10.48 4.43 5.10
N ARG A 80 9.39 5.08 4.72
CA ARG A 80 8.08 4.43 4.58
C ARG A 80 7.55 4.65 3.18
N ASN A 81 6.88 3.63 2.67
CA ASN A 81 6.10 3.71 1.45
C ASN A 81 4.64 3.35 1.73
N GLY A 82 3.75 3.75 0.82
CA GLY A 82 2.35 3.39 0.92
C GLY A 82 1.56 3.81 -0.29
N VAL A 83 0.33 3.31 -0.34
CA VAL A 83 -0.68 3.68 -1.31
C VAL A 83 -1.95 4.13 -0.60
N GLY A 84 -2.56 5.21 -1.06
CA GLY A 84 -3.85 5.71 -0.62
C GLY A 84 -4.86 5.74 -1.77
N LEU A 85 -6.14 5.62 -1.43
CA LEU A 85 -7.24 5.82 -2.35
C LEU A 85 -7.86 7.20 -2.09
N LEU A 86 -7.77 8.10 -3.07
CA LEU A 86 -8.35 9.43 -3.02
C LEU A 86 -9.88 9.39 -3.31
N PRO A 87 -10.64 10.43 -2.92
CA PRO A 87 -12.10 10.46 -3.10
C PRO A 87 -12.55 10.39 -4.57
N ASP A 88 -11.70 10.83 -5.51
CA ASP A 88 -11.93 10.76 -6.95
C ASP A 88 -11.52 9.41 -7.56
N THR A 89 -11.25 8.40 -6.72
CA THR A 89 -10.77 7.05 -7.07
C THR A 89 -9.34 6.99 -7.62
N ASN A 90 -8.59 8.10 -7.60
CA ASN A 90 -7.18 8.08 -7.95
C ASN A 90 -6.33 7.43 -6.83
N LEU A 91 -5.23 6.82 -7.24
CA LEU A 91 -4.24 6.29 -6.32
C LEU A 91 -3.18 7.34 -5.98
N LEU A 92 -2.86 7.45 -4.69
CA LEU A 92 -1.75 8.25 -4.19
C LEU A 92 -0.63 7.30 -3.73
N PHE A 93 0.44 7.18 -4.52
CA PHE A 93 1.64 6.47 -4.10
C PHE A 93 2.63 7.43 -3.43
N VAL A 94 3.18 7.03 -2.29
CA VAL A 94 4.07 7.88 -1.49
C VAL A 94 5.26 7.06 -1.01
N ILE A 95 6.44 7.67 -1.07
CA ILE A 95 7.64 7.23 -0.35
C ILE A 95 8.25 8.43 0.37
N SER A 96 8.61 8.27 1.64
CA SER A 96 9.28 9.34 2.39
C SER A 96 10.75 9.46 1.98
N LYS A 97 11.26 10.69 1.88
CA LYS A 97 12.69 10.95 1.64
C LYS A 97 13.52 10.86 2.92
N GLU A 98 12.86 11.08 4.06
CA GLU A 98 13.46 11.04 5.39
C GLU A 98 12.70 10.03 6.26
N ALA A 99 13.33 9.66 7.38
CA ALA A 99 12.76 8.70 8.30
C ALA A 99 11.57 9.34 9.06
N VAL A 100 10.40 8.71 8.97
CA VAL A 100 9.16 9.17 9.61
C VAL A 100 8.55 8.06 10.47
N ASN A 101 7.75 8.42 11.47
CA ASN A 101 6.96 7.44 12.20
C ASN A 101 5.63 7.14 11.45
N PHE A 102 4.96 6.06 11.85
CA PHE A 102 3.70 5.65 11.21
C PHE A 102 2.56 6.65 11.40
N TYR A 103 2.52 7.37 12.52
CA TYR A 103 1.46 8.33 12.81
C TYR A 103 1.54 9.53 11.86
N ASP A 104 2.73 10.11 11.70
CA ASP A 104 2.95 11.24 10.79
C ASP A 104 2.73 10.82 9.34
N PHE A 105 3.20 9.61 8.98
CA PHE A 105 2.98 9.06 7.64
C PHE A 105 1.50 8.82 7.34
N ALA A 106 0.72 8.30 8.30
CA ALA A 106 -0.72 8.12 8.14
C ALA A 106 -1.47 9.46 8.10
N THR A 107 -1.05 10.44 8.92
CA THR A 107 -1.59 11.80 8.91
C THR A 107 -1.47 12.42 7.52
N PHE A 108 -0.33 12.26 6.85
CA PHE A 108 -0.16 12.74 5.47
C PHE A 108 -1.23 12.21 4.51
N PHE A 109 -1.53 10.90 4.52
CA PHE A 109 -2.58 10.33 3.68
C PHE A 109 -3.96 10.88 4.04
N LEU A 110 -4.25 11.00 5.34
CA LEU A 110 -5.52 11.54 5.83
C LEU A 110 -5.72 13.00 5.38
N GLU A 111 -4.68 13.83 5.50
CA GLU A 111 -4.70 15.24 5.05
C GLU A 111 -4.83 15.38 3.53
N LYS A 112 -4.36 14.40 2.76
CA LYS A 112 -4.62 14.31 1.31
C LYS A 112 -6.03 13.84 0.98
N GLY A 113 -6.84 13.50 1.97
CA GLY A 113 -8.23 13.08 1.81
C GLY A 113 -8.40 11.59 1.51
N CYS A 114 -7.38 10.76 1.73
CA CYS A 114 -7.53 9.33 1.51
C CYS A 114 -8.50 8.72 2.53
N GLU A 115 -9.53 8.01 2.05
CA GLU A 115 -10.43 7.26 2.94
C GLU A 115 -9.76 5.99 3.47
N ASN A 116 -8.99 5.33 2.61
CA ASN A 116 -8.23 4.14 2.95
C ASN A 116 -6.80 4.27 2.43
N ALA A 117 -5.83 3.87 3.24
CA ALA A 117 -4.42 3.84 2.86
C ALA A 117 -3.71 2.63 3.47
N LEU A 118 -2.71 2.11 2.76
CA LEU A 118 -2.01 0.87 3.09
C LEU A 118 -0.50 1.05 2.94
N PHE A 119 0.24 0.61 3.96
CA PHE A 119 1.69 0.48 3.89
C PHE A 119 2.07 -0.72 3.01
N LEU A 120 3.06 -0.60 2.12
CA LEU A 120 3.37 -1.65 1.14
C LEU A 120 4.57 -2.52 1.51
N ASP A 121 5.69 -1.95 1.97
CA ASP A 121 6.85 -2.72 2.44
C ASP A 121 7.67 -1.96 3.51
N GLY A 122 8.26 -2.71 4.44
CA GLY A 122 9.11 -2.19 5.51
C GLY A 122 10.57 -2.66 5.49
N MET A 123 11.01 -3.42 4.48
CA MET A 123 12.43 -3.81 4.38
C MET A 123 13.16 -3.10 3.24
N LEU A 124 12.55 -2.97 2.06
CA LEU A 124 13.13 -2.28 0.90
C LEU A 124 12.08 -1.38 0.23
N SER A 125 12.28 -0.07 0.35
CA SER A 125 11.45 0.94 -0.31
C SER A 125 12.28 1.64 -1.37
N GLU A 126 12.24 1.16 -2.61
CA GLU A 126 12.89 1.85 -3.72
C GLU A 126 11.86 2.45 -4.67
N MET A 127 12.24 3.56 -5.30
CA MET A 127 11.43 4.25 -6.28
C MET A 127 12.23 4.45 -7.56
N TYR A 128 11.60 4.11 -8.70
CA TYR A 128 12.06 4.50 -10.02
C TYR A 128 11.15 5.60 -10.57
N LEU A 129 11.60 6.85 -10.48
CA LEU A 129 10.94 8.06 -10.96
C LEU A 129 11.94 8.95 -11.72
N PRO A 130 12.30 8.59 -12.96
CA PRO A 130 13.35 9.26 -13.73
C PRO A 130 13.02 10.73 -14.04
N GLU A 131 11.74 11.08 -14.22
CA GLU A 131 11.28 12.47 -14.44
C GLU A 131 11.57 13.42 -13.27
N LYS A 132 11.92 12.89 -12.09
CA LYS A 132 12.33 13.65 -10.91
C LYS A 132 13.78 13.35 -10.50
N ASN A 133 14.56 12.70 -11.36
CA ASN A 133 15.92 12.23 -11.08
C ASN A 133 16.00 11.36 -9.80
N TRP A 134 14.99 10.55 -9.54
CA TRP A 134 15.00 9.58 -8.46
C TRP A 134 15.06 8.18 -9.05
N ILE A 135 16.24 7.57 -9.03
CA ILE A 135 16.51 6.27 -9.64
C ILE A 135 17.17 5.38 -8.60
N GLN A 136 16.50 4.29 -8.24
CA GLN A 136 17.01 3.23 -7.35
C GLN A 136 16.74 1.89 -8.04
N LEU A 137 17.80 1.12 -8.30
CA LEU A 137 17.75 -0.11 -9.11
C LEU A 137 18.60 -1.24 -8.50
N ASP A 138 19.01 -1.10 -7.25
CA ASP A 138 20.09 -1.91 -6.67
C ASP A 138 19.57 -3.18 -5.99
N THR A 139 18.26 -3.46 -6.07
CA THR A 139 17.62 -4.54 -5.29
C THR A 139 16.69 -5.44 -6.08
N ASN A 140 16.51 -6.66 -5.57
CA ASN A 140 15.50 -7.60 -6.06
C ASN A 140 14.14 -7.28 -5.42
N PHE A 141 13.13 -7.03 -6.27
CA PHE A 141 11.78 -6.68 -5.80
C PHE A 141 10.87 -7.89 -5.71
N GLY A 142 10.05 -7.95 -4.65
CA GLY A 142 8.98 -8.95 -4.52
C GLY A 142 7.73 -8.60 -5.33
N VAL A 143 7.23 -7.36 -5.18
CA VAL A 143 6.08 -6.85 -5.94
C VAL A 143 6.47 -5.50 -6.53
N MET A 144 6.28 -5.35 -7.83
CA MET A 144 6.42 -4.07 -8.52
C MET A 144 5.04 -3.49 -8.86
N ILE A 145 4.88 -2.20 -8.61
CA ILE A 145 3.71 -1.44 -9.05
C ILE A 145 4.20 -0.38 -10.03
N ALA A 146 3.69 -0.41 -11.25
CA ALA A 146 4.04 0.54 -12.29
C ALA A 146 2.84 1.39 -12.66
N VAL A 147 3.06 2.70 -12.79
CA VAL A 147 2.12 3.62 -13.41
C VAL A 147 2.60 3.87 -14.83
N THR A 148 1.81 3.47 -15.82
CA THR A 148 2.15 3.62 -17.23
C THR A 148 1.09 4.42 -17.96
N LYS A 149 1.47 5.14 -19.03
CA LYS A 149 0.49 5.68 -19.97
C LYS A 149 -0.20 4.53 -20.70
N ALA A 150 -1.51 4.64 -20.91
CA ALA A 150 -2.19 3.72 -21.81
C ALA A 150 -1.59 3.90 -23.21
N VAL A 151 -1.07 2.82 -23.78
CA VAL A 151 -0.75 2.80 -25.21
C VAL A 151 -2.09 2.67 -25.92
N LEU A 152 -2.59 3.78 -26.47
CA LEU A 152 -3.72 3.74 -27.38
C LEU A 152 -3.20 3.14 -28.69
N ASN A 153 -3.67 1.93 -29.01
CA ASN A 153 -3.51 1.33 -30.33
C ASN A 153 -4.55 1.89 -31.29
#